data_AF-A0A0R1QRK7-F1
#
_entry.id   AF-A0A0R1QRK7-F1
#
_cell.length_a   1.000
_cell.length_b   1.000
_cell.length_c   1.000
_cell.angle_alpha   90.00
_cell.angle_beta   90.00
_cell.angle_gamma   90.00
#
_symmetry.space_group_name_H-M   'P 1'
#
loop_
_entity.id
_entity.type
_entity.pdbx_description
1 polymer ?
#
loop_
_entity_poly.entity_id
_entity_poly.type
_entity_poly.pdbx_seq_one_letter_code
_entity_poly.pdbx_strand_id
1 'polypeptide(L)'
;MTVEASLTYQQTFFNDFAKAWQDQSTYRLYQGIDKTASSLRLEVTETPGYILAYDKGAQDELHDFLQKAFVAFLREHVPFFEVSDDGQVYFGDWYHRRQFGQLSVFTRTIDQATPQERNILPQLVAFAQDPEHYLDNQLEALRKNIYQTVNDLHNQLEAASVEETVQPTRTTNSASGSFRGLLKNFIDPDDDDEETPAPAQTTRRRVQAPADLQQRFNEAKAQADSEFDAKKRAMQVSAAITRYEYQAVVSSYSSISQFENILANLKADFMKALAKKEDAHA
;
A
#
# COMPACT_ATOMS: atom_id res chain seq x y z
N MET A 1 5.92 -5.02 48.61
CA MET A 1 7.05 -4.06 48.67
C MET A 1 6.91 -3.24 49.94
N THR A 2 7.99 -3.04 50.68
CA THR A 2 8.02 -2.06 51.78
C THR A 2 8.33 -0.66 51.22
N VAL A 3 8.01 0.38 51.98
CA VAL A 3 8.33 1.79 51.59
C VAL A 3 9.84 1.96 51.37
N GLU A 4 10.65 1.36 52.23
CA GLU A 4 12.11 1.38 52.15
C GLU A 4 12.63 0.74 50.84
N ALA A 5 12.07 -0.41 50.44
CA ALA A 5 12.43 -1.06 49.19
C ALA A 5 12.07 -0.21 47.95
N SER A 6 10.95 0.52 48.01
CA SER A 6 10.53 1.43 46.93
C SER A 6 11.44 2.65 46.83
N LEU A 7 11.81 3.26 47.96
CA LEU A 7 12.71 4.43 47.98
C LEU A 7 14.11 4.05 47.49
N THR A 8 14.62 2.89 47.93
CA THR A 8 15.92 2.37 47.50
C THR A 8 15.94 2.07 45.99
N TYR A 9 14.84 1.52 45.46
CA TYR A 9 14.68 1.29 44.04
C TYR A 9 14.74 2.61 43.24
N GLN A 10 13.97 3.62 43.67
CA GLN A 10 13.93 4.92 42.98
C GLN A 10 15.30 5.59 43.01
N GLN A 11 15.99 5.61 44.16
CA GLN A 11 17.31 6.20 44.28
C GLN A 11 18.34 5.51 43.38
N THR A 12 18.36 4.17 43.40
CA THR A 12 19.26 3.38 42.52
C THR A 12 18.95 3.66 41.05
N PHE A 13 17.66 3.66 40.68
CA PHE A 13 17.24 3.95 39.31
C PHE A 13 17.70 5.33 38.82
N PHE A 14 17.45 6.39 39.58
CA PHE A 14 17.84 7.74 39.18
C PHE A 14 19.36 7.89 39.10
N ASN A 15 20.10 7.25 40.01
CA ASN A 15 21.57 7.23 39.95
C ASN A 15 22.08 6.51 38.69
N ASP A 16 21.52 5.33 38.38
CA ASP A 16 21.90 4.56 37.20
C ASP A 16 21.55 5.30 35.91
N PHE A 17 20.38 5.94 35.85
CA PHE A 17 19.93 6.72 34.69
C PHE A 17 20.78 7.98 34.50
N ALA A 18 21.07 8.72 35.57
CA ALA A 18 21.94 9.89 35.52
C ALA A 18 23.35 9.53 35.09
N LYS A 19 23.89 8.39 35.58
CA LYS A 19 25.17 7.88 35.13
C LYS A 19 25.13 7.48 33.65
N ALA A 20 24.10 6.76 33.21
CA ALA A 20 23.93 6.40 31.80
C ALA A 20 23.88 7.64 30.88
N TRP A 21 23.25 8.72 31.35
CA TRP A 21 23.25 10.00 30.64
C TRP A 21 24.64 10.64 30.60
N GLN A 22 25.35 10.70 31.73
CA GLN A 22 26.72 11.24 31.79
C GLN A 22 27.69 10.46 30.90
N ASP A 23 27.57 9.14 30.89
CA ASP A 23 28.36 8.22 30.07
C ASP A 23 27.87 8.19 28.60
N GLN A 24 26.77 8.89 28.28
CA GLN A 24 26.11 8.88 26.98
C GLN A 24 25.84 7.45 26.47
N SER A 25 25.52 6.51 27.37
CA SER A 25 25.23 5.12 27.03
C SER A 25 23.79 4.96 26.57
N THR A 26 23.58 4.93 25.25
CA THR A 26 22.28 4.67 24.62
C THR A 26 21.65 3.37 25.13
N TYR A 27 22.45 2.31 25.28
CA TYR A 27 21.97 1.00 25.75
C TYR A 27 21.37 1.09 27.16
N ARG A 28 22.12 1.68 28.10
CA ARG A 28 21.71 1.79 29.50
C ARG A 28 20.52 2.73 29.68
N LEU A 29 20.44 3.81 28.90
CA LEU A 29 19.27 4.70 28.89
C LEU A 29 18.00 3.95 28.47
N TYR A 30 18.04 3.18 27.37
CA TYR A 30 16.89 2.35 26.96
C TYR A 30 16.54 1.25 27.97
N GLN A 31 17.54 0.62 28.60
CA GLN A 31 17.28 -0.34 29.69
C GLN A 31 16.56 0.34 30.86
N GLY A 32 16.98 1.55 31.23
CA GLY A 32 16.34 2.35 32.28
C GLY A 32 14.88 2.65 31.94
N ILE A 33 14.60 3.12 30.72
CA ILE A 33 13.24 3.38 30.24
C ILE A 33 12.39 2.11 30.29
N ASP A 34 12.85 1.00 29.72
CA ASP A 34 12.08 -0.26 29.68
C ASP A 34 11.84 -0.85 31.08
N LYS A 35 12.82 -0.74 31.98
CA LYS A 35 12.70 -1.18 33.37
C LYS A 35 11.69 -0.33 34.14
N THR A 36 11.68 0.98 33.94
CA THR A 36 10.71 1.88 34.58
C THR A 36 9.30 1.65 34.04
N ALA A 37 9.14 1.54 32.72
CA ALA A 37 7.88 1.23 32.07
C ALA A 37 7.26 -0.05 32.64
N SER A 38 8.04 -1.13 32.71
CA SER A 38 7.59 -2.42 33.25
C SER A 38 7.32 -2.40 34.76
N SER A 39 8.17 -1.73 35.55
CA SER A 39 8.04 -1.69 37.02
C SER A 39 6.83 -0.85 37.46
N LEU A 40 6.56 0.25 36.76
CA LEU A 40 5.48 1.18 37.07
C LEU A 40 4.21 0.95 36.24
N ARG A 41 4.25 -0.01 35.30
CA ARG A 41 3.16 -0.31 34.35
C ARG A 41 2.75 0.92 33.53
N LEU A 42 3.73 1.70 33.13
CA LEU A 42 3.55 2.85 32.24
C LEU A 42 3.74 2.42 30.79
N GLU A 43 3.14 3.16 29.87
CA GLU A 43 3.50 3.06 28.47
C GLU A 43 4.95 3.52 28.27
N VAL A 44 5.70 2.85 27.40
CA VAL A 44 7.11 3.15 27.14
C VAL A 44 7.28 4.58 26.60
N THR A 45 6.31 5.07 25.84
CA THR A 45 6.22 6.43 25.28
C THR A 45 6.04 7.50 26.35
N GLU A 46 5.34 7.20 27.44
CA GLU A 46 5.08 8.14 28.55
C GLU A 46 6.18 8.12 29.62
N THR A 47 6.94 7.02 29.66
CA THR A 47 7.96 6.77 30.68
C THR A 47 9.04 7.85 30.77
N PRO A 48 9.59 8.40 29.67
CA PRO A 48 10.53 9.52 29.73
C PRO A 48 9.96 10.75 30.45
N GLY A 49 8.68 11.06 30.25
CA GLY A 49 7.99 12.13 30.96
C GLY A 49 7.99 11.89 32.47
N TYR A 50 7.71 10.66 32.91
CA TYR A 50 7.79 10.31 34.33
C TYR A 50 9.22 10.44 34.90
N ILE A 51 10.22 9.91 34.19
CA ILE A 51 11.63 9.93 34.63
C ILE A 51 12.13 11.37 34.76
N LEU A 52 11.77 12.24 33.83
CA LEU A 52 12.24 13.63 33.74
C LEU A 52 11.29 14.64 34.39
N ALA A 53 10.38 14.17 35.25
CA ALA A 53 9.40 15.01 35.95
C ALA A 53 8.60 15.95 35.01
N TYR A 54 8.32 15.48 33.81
CA TYR A 54 7.61 16.15 32.73
C TYR A 54 8.29 17.43 32.20
N ASP A 55 9.58 17.62 32.45
CA ASP A 55 10.37 18.66 31.78
C ASP A 55 10.44 18.36 30.28
N LYS A 56 9.86 19.25 29.47
CA LYS A 56 9.78 19.09 28.01
C LYS A 56 11.11 19.30 27.33
N GLY A 57 11.93 20.23 27.79
CA GLY A 57 13.26 20.45 27.21
C GLY A 57 14.17 19.24 27.40
N ALA A 58 14.15 18.65 28.59
CA ALA A 58 14.92 17.43 28.87
C ALA A 58 14.39 16.20 28.10
N GLN A 59 13.06 16.11 27.89
CA GLN A 59 12.46 15.05 27.08
C GLN A 59 12.90 15.15 25.62
N ASP A 60 12.88 16.36 25.05
CA ASP A 60 13.29 16.59 23.67
C ASP A 60 14.79 16.30 23.49
N GLU A 61 15.63 16.72 24.45
CA GLU A 61 17.07 16.42 24.43
C GLU A 61 17.36 14.91 24.48
N LEU A 62 16.67 14.18 25.38
CA LEU A 62 16.78 12.73 25.45
C LEU A 62 16.28 12.07 24.17
N HIS A 63 15.15 12.54 23.62
CA HIS A 63 14.58 12.04 22.38
C HIS A 63 15.58 12.19 21.22
N ASP A 64 16.13 13.39 21.00
CA ASP A 64 17.07 13.68 19.92
C ASP A 64 18.37 12.88 20.05
N PHE A 65 18.86 12.73 21.29
CA PHE A 65 20.03 11.89 21.56
C PHE A 65 19.78 10.44 21.14
N LEU A 66 18.65 9.86 21.57
CA LEU A 66 18.29 8.48 21.27
C LEU A 66 17.94 8.25 19.80
N GLN A 67 17.33 9.24 19.14
CA GLN A 67 16.97 9.21 17.72
C GLN A 67 18.22 9.05 16.86
N LYS A 68 19.30 9.79 17.15
CA LYS A 68 20.57 9.69 16.38
C LYS A 68 21.09 8.27 16.30
N ALA A 69 21.12 7.56 17.43
CA ALA A 69 21.59 6.18 17.47
C ALA A 69 20.66 5.23 16.72
N PHE A 70 19.35 5.44 16.80
CA PHE A 70 18.38 4.60 16.10
C PHE A 70 18.39 4.83 14.59
N VAL A 71 18.50 6.07 14.14
CA VAL A 71 18.69 6.42 12.72
C VAL A 71 19.98 5.83 12.17
N ALA A 72 21.08 5.90 12.90
CA ALA A 72 22.34 5.28 12.49
C ALA A 72 22.19 3.75 12.30
N PHE A 73 21.50 3.08 13.22
CA PHE A 73 21.18 1.66 13.10
C PHE A 73 20.29 1.38 11.86
N LEU A 74 19.25 2.18 11.64
CA LEU A 74 18.37 1.99 10.48
C LEU A 74 19.12 2.18 9.16
N ARG A 75 20.04 3.13 9.04
CA ARG A 75 20.87 3.29 7.84
C ARG A 75 21.76 2.08 7.57
N GLU A 76 22.27 1.43 8.61
CA GLU A 76 23.08 0.21 8.47
C GLU A 76 22.23 -1.01 8.12
N HIS A 77 21.03 -1.12 8.69
CA HIS A 77 20.21 -2.33 8.61
C HIS A 77 19.11 -2.31 7.55
N VAL A 78 18.60 -1.12 7.18
CA VAL A 78 17.55 -0.87 6.18
C VAL A 78 17.99 0.31 5.29
N PRO A 79 19.02 0.12 4.44
CA PRO A 79 19.77 1.23 3.82
C PRO A 79 18.98 2.05 2.79
N PHE A 80 17.84 1.54 2.33
CA PHE A 80 16.95 2.24 1.41
C PHE A 80 15.93 3.13 2.11
N PHE A 81 15.90 3.16 3.45
CA PHE A 81 15.10 4.12 4.19
C PHE A 81 15.84 5.42 4.40
N GLU A 82 15.19 6.50 4.01
CA GLU A 82 15.59 7.85 4.35
C GLU A 82 14.80 8.33 5.56
N VAL A 83 15.50 8.90 6.54
CA VAL A 83 14.87 9.45 7.74
C VAL A 83 15.12 10.95 7.77
N SER A 84 14.05 11.73 7.82
CA SER A 84 14.12 13.17 7.99
C SER A 84 14.49 13.56 9.43
N ASP A 85 14.86 14.82 9.62
CA ASP A 85 15.26 15.33 10.95
C ASP A 85 14.12 15.21 11.97
N ASP A 86 12.86 15.36 11.54
CA ASP A 86 11.66 15.19 12.37
C ASP A 86 11.20 13.72 12.54
N GLY A 87 12.00 12.77 12.05
CA GLY A 87 11.80 11.33 12.27
C GLY A 87 10.81 10.67 11.31
N GLN A 88 10.40 11.33 10.22
CA GLN A 88 9.60 10.67 9.18
C GLN A 88 10.48 9.74 8.35
N VAL A 89 9.98 8.54 8.08
CA VAL A 89 10.69 7.51 7.32
C VAL A 89 10.11 7.44 5.92
N TYR A 90 10.96 7.48 4.91
CA TYR A 90 10.62 7.42 3.51
C TYR A 90 11.32 6.26 2.81
N PHE A 91 10.67 5.68 1.80
CA PHE A 91 11.31 4.77 0.86
C PHE A 91 12.14 5.54 -0.17
N GLY A 92 13.47 5.54 0.00
CA GLY A 92 14.45 6.13 -0.91
C GLY A 92 14.44 7.67 -0.98
N ASP A 93 15.39 8.22 -1.74
CA ASP A 93 15.58 9.68 -1.93
C ASP A 93 15.11 10.17 -3.32
N TRP A 94 13.91 9.77 -3.77
CA TRP A 94 13.40 10.14 -5.10
C TRP A 94 12.12 11.01 -5.07
N TYR A 95 11.83 11.68 -6.19
CA TYR A 95 10.78 12.71 -6.35
C TYR A 95 9.33 12.24 -6.06
N HIS A 96 9.09 10.92 -6.01
CA HIS A 96 7.82 10.28 -5.65
C HIS A 96 7.95 9.29 -4.49
N ARG A 97 8.87 9.55 -3.54
CA ARG A 97 9.01 8.72 -2.35
C ARG A 97 7.74 8.73 -1.52
N ARG A 98 7.37 7.57 -0.99
CA ARG A 98 6.25 7.45 -0.06
C ARG A 98 6.78 7.48 1.35
N GLN A 99 6.08 8.22 2.20
CA GLN A 99 6.28 8.10 3.64
C GLN A 99 5.85 6.69 4.04
N PHE A 100 6.77 5.97 4.67
CA PHE A 100 6.54 4.64 5.20
C PHE A 100 5.91 4.69 6.60
N GLY A 101 6.28 5.70 7.40
CA GLY A 101 5.79 5.91 8.75
C GLY A 101 6.64 6.95 9.49
N GLN A 102 6.52 6.97 10.80
CA GLN A 102 7.30 7.85 11.68
C GLN A 102 8.08 7.04 12.70
N LEU A 103 9.30 7.45 13.01
CA LEU A 103 10.10 6.84 14.06
C LEU A 103 9.46 7.07 15.42
N SER A 104 9.27 5.97 16.13
CA SER A 104 8.88 5.97 17.52
C SER A 104 10.11 5.64 18.34
N VAL A 105 10.85 6.67 18.72
CA VAL A 105 12.21 6.55 19.28
C VAL A 105 12.22 5.74 20.57
N PHE A 106 11.26 5.98 21.47
CA PHE A 106 11.22 5.28 22.76
C PHE A 106 10.77 3.82 22.62
N THR A 107 9.87 3.48 21.70
CA THR A 107 9.48 2.09 21.45
C THR A 107 10.48 1.37 20.55
N ARG A 108 11.28 2.13 19.78
CA ARG A 108 12.21 1.65 18.74
C ARG A 108 11.47 0.96 17.60
N THR A 109 10.37 1.56 17.16
CA THR A 109 9.51 1.09 16.07
C THR A 109 9.34 2.16 15.00
N ILE A 110 8.73 1.78 13.88
CA ILE A 110 8.25 2.71 12.86
C ILE A 110 6.73 2.60 12.85
N ASP A 111 6.06 3.68 13.23
CA ASP A 111 4.62 3.71 13.40
C ASP A 111 3.95 4.18 12.09
N GLN A 112 2.97 3.41 11.63
CA GLN A 112 2.21 3.68 10.41
C GLN A 112 0.82 4.20 10.79
N ALA A 113 0.65 5.53 10.79
CA ALA A 113 -0.55 6.18 11.28
C ALA A 113 -1.65 6.23 10.20
N THR A 114 -1.26 6.43 8.94
CA THR A 114 -2.19 6.65 7.83
C THR A 114 -2.56 5.34 7.13
N PRO A 115 -3.76 5.26 6.51
CA PRO A 115 -4.11 4.14 5.63
C PRO A 115 -3.12 3.93 4.48
N GLN A 116 -2.52 5.02 3.97
CA GLN A 116 -1.57 4.99 2.87
C GLN A 116 -0.28 4.28 3.29
N GLU A 117 0.30 4.64 4.45
CA GLU A 117 1.48 3.99 5.03
C GLU A 117 1.24 2.49 5.27
N ARG A 118 0.12 2.16 5.91
CA ARG A 118 -0.25 0.77 6.22
C ARG A 118 -0.47 -0.12 4.99
N ASN A 119 -0.78 0.49 3.84
CA ASN A 119 -1.00 -0.26 2.60
C ASN A 119 0.30 -0.55 1.83
N ILE A 120 1.45 0.03 2.23
CA ILE A 120 2.71 -0.16 1.50
C ILE A 120 3.17 -1.62 1.53
N LEU A 121 3.23 -2.25 2.72
CA LEU A 121 3.65 -3.65 2.84
C LEU A 121 2.69 -4.62 2.10
N PRO A 122 1.36 -4.55 2.29
CA PRO A 122 0.42 -5.36 1.50
C PRO A 122 0.58 -5.17 -0.01
N GLN A 123 0.82 -3.95 -0.49
CA GLN A 123 1.06 -3.68 -1.91
C GLN A 123 2.36 -4.34 -2.40
N LEU A 124 3.44 -4.27 -1.62
CA LEU A 124 4.71 -4.94 -1.94
C LEU A 124 4.55 -6.46 -1.98
N VAL A 125 3.80 -7.04 -1.04
CA VAL A 125 3.49 -8.48 -1.03
C VAL A 125 2.68 -8.87 -2.27
N ALA A 126 1.62 -8.11 -2.60
CA ALA A 126 0.81 -8.37 -3.79
C ALA A 126 1.63 -8.22 -5.09
N PHE A 127 2.51 -7.22 -5.16
CA PHE A 127 3.43 -7.03 -6.28
C PHE A 127 4.41 -8.19 -6.42
N ALA A 128 4.95 -8.69 -5.30
CA ALA A 128 5.91 -9.79 -5.29
C ALA A 128 5.36 -11.12 -5.83
N GLN A 129 4.03 -11.31 -5.82
CA GLN A 129 3.38 -12.53 -6.33
C GLN A 129 3.43 -12.64 -7.86
N ASP A 130 3.25 -11.51 -8.55
CA ASP A 130 3.28 -11.44 -10.01
C ASP A 130 3.74 -10.05 -10.48
N PRO A 131 5.07 -9.79 -10.42
CA PRO A 131 5.61 -8.47 -10.77
C PRO A 131 5.37 -8.05 -12.22
N GLU A 132 5.25 -9.03 -13.13
CA GLU A 132 5.12 -8.79 -14.58
C GLU A 132 3.71 -8.34 -14.94
N HIS A 133 2.68 -8.96 -14.35
CA HIS A 133 1.29 -8.66 -14.69
C HIS A 133 0.56 -7.83 -13.62
N TYR A 134 1.25 -7.39 -12.55
CA TYR A 134 0.62 -6.63 -11.46
C TYR A 134 -0.20 -5.42 -11.95
N LEU A 135 0.41 -4.57 -12.79
CA LEU A 135 -0.25 -3.37 -13.30
C LEU A 135 -1.42 -3.73 -14.22
N ASP A 136 -1.23 -4.72 -15.10
CA ASP A 136 -2.26 -5.14 -16.06
C ASP A 136 -3.48 -5.71 -15.33
N ASN A 137 -3.25 -6.55 -14.31
CA ASN A 137 -4.29 -7.10 -13.46
C ASN A 137 -5.06 -5.98 -12.72
N GLN A 138 -4.37 -4.95 -12.22
CA GLN A 138 -5.04 -3.82 -11.58
C GLN A 138 -5.82 -2.95 -12.57
N LEU A 139 -5.28 -2.71 -13.77
CA LEU A 139 -5.98 -1.95 -14.80
C LEU A 139 -7.21 -2.69 -15.32
N GLU A 140 -7.14 -4.02 -15.44
CA GLU A 140 -8.30 -4.84 -15.81
C GLU A 140 -9.37 -4.81 -14.72
N ALA A 141 -8.99 -4.94 -13.44
CA ALA A 141 -9.92 -4.82 -12.32
C ALA A 141 -10.58 -3.43 -12.28
N LEU A 142 -9.80 -2.38 -12.51
CA LEU A 142 -10.28 -1.00 -12.60
C LEU A 142 -11.28 -0.84 -13.75
N ARG A 143 -10.95 -1.38 -14.93
CA ARG A 143 -11.82 -1.35 -16.11
C ARG A 143 -13.14 -2.07 -15.84
N LYS A 144 -13.09 -3.27 -15.24
CA LYS A 144 -14.30 -4.04 -14.89
C LYS A 144 -15.21 -3.26 -13.93
N ASN A 145 -14.62 -2.56 -12.96
CA ASN A 145 -15.38 -1.77 -11.99
C ASN A 145 -16.04 -0.53 -12.63
N ILE A 146 -15.27 0.26 -13.39
CA ILE A 146 -15.77 1.51 -13.97
C ILE A 146 -16.79 1.27 -15.08
N TYR A 147 -16.56 0.27 -15.94
CA TYR A 147 -17.44 -0.01 -17.08
C TYR A 147 -18.64 -0.91 -16.74
N GLN A 148 -18.85 -1.26 -15.46
CA GLN A 148 -19.97 -2.14 -15.07
C GLN A 148 -21.33 -1.59 -15.54
N THR A 149 -21.61 -0.31 -15.26
CA THR A 149 -22.86 0.35 -15.70
C THR A 149 -22.95 0.48 -17.21
N VAL A 150 -21.83 0.70 -17.90
CA VAL A 150 -21.78 0.76 -19.37
C VAL A 150 -22.14 -0.60 -19.96
N ASN A 151 -21.62 -1.69 -19.40
CA ASN A 151 -21.93 -3.06 -19.81
C ASN A 151 -23.40 -3.41 -19.53
N ASP A 152 -23.94 -3.00 -18.39
CA ASP A 152 -25.36 -3.22 -18.07
C ASP A 152 -26.29 -2.49 -19.05
N LEU A 153 -25.99 -1.23 -19.36
CA LEU A 153 -26.74 -0.44 -20.36
C LEU A 153 -26.58 -1.01 -21.78
N HIS A 154 -25.39 -1.52 -22.11
CA HIS A 154 -25.16 -2.20 -23.39
C HIS A 154 -26.03 -3.45 -23.52
N ASN A 155 -26.07 -4.29 -22.49
CA ASN A 155 -26.91 -5.49 -22.46
C ASN A 155 -28.40 -5.14 -22.57
N GLN A 156 -28.83 -4.04 -21.95
CA GLN A 156 -30.22 -3.55 -22.06
C GLN A 156 -30.53 -3.05 -23.48
N LEU A 157 -29.60 -2.35 -24.14
CA LEU A 157 -29.75 -1.94 -25.54
C LEU A 157 -29.84 -3.16 -26.48
N GLU A 158 -28.99 -4.17 -26.27
CA GLU A 158 -29.07 -5.43 -27.03
C GLU A 158 -30.42 -6.12 -26.80
N ALA A 159 -30.86 -6.28 -25.55
CA ALA A 159 -32.14 -6.90 -25.23
C ALA A 159 -33.33 -6.14 -25.84
N ALA A 160 -33.36 -4.82 -25.75
CA ALA A 160 -34.42 -3.99 -26.35
C ALA A 160 -34.45 -4.11 -27.88
N SER A 161 -33.27 -4.20 -28.52
CA SER A 161 -33.17 -4.42 -29.97
C SER A 161 -33.68 -5.80 -30.41
N VAL A 162 -33.60 -6.80 -29.52
CA VAL A 162 -34.10 -8.16 -29.76
C VAL A 162 -35.60 -8.26 -29.51
N GLU A 163 -36.14 -7.65 -28.45
CA GLU A 163 -37.58 -7.69 -28.13
C GLU A 163 -38.46 -7.01 -29.18
N GLU A 164 -38.01 -5.89 -29.77
CA GLU A 164 -38.76 -5.22 -30.86
C GLU A 164 -38.81 -6.02 -32.17
N THR A 165 -37.91 -7.00 -32.36
CA THR A 165 -37.99 -7.95 -33.49
C THR A 165 -38.97 -9.10 -33.28
N VAL A 166 -39.52 -9.31 -32.07
CA VAL A 166 -40.41 -10.45 -31.75
C VAL A 166 -41.90 -10.04 -31.68
N GLN A 167 -42.29 -8.85 -32.15
CA GLN A 167 -43.71 -8.54 -32.30
C GLN A 167 -44.39 -9.54 -33.26
N PRO A 168 -45.53 -10.15 -32.87
CA PRO A 168 -46.08 -11.30 -33.56
C PRO A 168 -46.72 -10.87 -34.87
N THR A 169 -45.97 -11.01 -35.96
CA THR A 169 -46.58 -11.03 -37.30
C THR A 169 -47.29 -12.37 -37.41
N ARG A 170 -48.62 -12.32 -37.42
CA ARG A 170 -49.50 -13.48 -37.52
C ARG A 170 -49.20 -14.26 -38.82
N THR A 171 -48.70 -15.49 -38.68
CA THR A 171 -48.68 -16.64 -39.63
C THR A 171 -47.95 -16.40 -40.97
N THR A 172 -47.01 -17.22 -41.45
CA THR A 172 -47.05 -18.69 -41.67
C THR A 172 -45.63 -19.28 -41.88
N ASN A 173 -45.41 -20.50 -41.38
CA ASN A 173 -44.42 -21.53 -41.79
C ASN A 173 -43.13 -21.11 -42.55
N SER A 174 -41.97 -21.30 -41.91
CA SER A 174 -40.90 -22.21 -42.40
C SER A 174 -39.64 -22.17 -41.54
N ALA A 175 -39.15 -23.36 -41.18
CA ALA A 175 -37.75 -23.80 -41.02
C ALA A 175 -36.70 -22.91 -40.31
N SER A 176 -36.26 -23.44 -39.17
CA SER A 176 -34.91 -23.42 -38.57
C SER A 176 -33.75 -22.77 -39.35
N GLY A 177 -33.01 -21.88 -38.70
CA GLY A 177 -31.68 -21.44 -39.14
C GLY A 177 -30.94 -20.60 -38.09
N SER A 178 -29.99 -21.23 -37.40
CA SER A 178 -29.16 -20.71 -36.31
C SER A 178 -28.17 -19.63 -36.77
N PHE A 179 -28.31 -18.40 -36.27
CA PHE A 179 -27.41 -17.25 -36.56
C PHE A 179 -26.36 -16.99 -35.46
N ARG A 180 -25.99 -18.01 -34.67
CA ARG A 180 -24.92 -17.90 -33.66
C ARG A 180 -23.49 -17.99 -34.22
N GLY A 181 -23.33 -18.04 -35.53
CA GLY A 181 -22.03 -18.28 -36.19
C GLY A 181 -21.20 -17.05 -36.58
N LEU A 182 -21.73 -15.82 -36.47
CA LEU A 182 -21.06 -14.62 -37.02
C LEU A 182 -20.26 -13.79 -36.01
N LEU A 183 -20.20 -14.21 -34.74
CA LEU A 183 -19.38 -13.57 -33.69
C LEU A 183 -17.98 -14.18 -33.54
N LYS A 184 -17.60 -15.12 -34.41
CA LYS A 184 -16.24 -15.70 -34.42
C LYS A 184 -15.23 -14.95 -35.30
N ASN A 185 -15.70 -14.12 -36.25
CA ASN A 185 -14.83 -13.45 -37.22
C ASN A 185 -14.37 -12.03 -36.82
N PHE A 186 -14.58 -11.61 -35.58
CA PHE A 186 -13.98 -10.37 -35.04
C PHE A 186 -12.92 -10.64 -33.96
N ILE A 187 -12.56 -11.92 -33.75
CA ILE A 187 -11.47 -12.37 -32.89
C ILE A 187 -10.52 -13.22 -33.76
N ASP A 188 -10.03 -12.64 -34.86
CA ASP A 188 -8.79 -13.06 -35.53
C ASP A 188 -8.46 -12.03 -36.62
N PRO A 189 -7.34 -11.30 -36.54
CA PRO A 189 -6.80 -10.57 -37.67
C PRO A 189 -5.59 -11.33 -38.19
N ASP A 190 -5.78 -12.26 -39.11
CA ASP A 190 -4.79 -12.62 -40.12
C ASP A 190 -5.46 -13.40 -41.28
N ASP A 191 -5.23 -12.85 -42.47
CA ASP A 191 -5.25 -13.41 -43.82
C ASP A 191 -6.55 -13.86 -44.55
N ASP A 192 -6.83 -13.02 -45.55
CA ASP A 192 -6.85 -13.30 -47.00
C ASP A 192 -8.18 -13.41 -47.76
N ASP A 193 -8.17 -12.63 -48.83
CA ASP A 193 -9.21 -12.30 -49.80
C ASP A 193 -9.78 -13.51 -50.56
N GLU A 194 -11.12 -13.66 -50.58
CA GLU A 194 -11.82 -14.18 -51.77
C GLU A 194 -13.18 -13.48 -51.96
N GLU A 195 -13.32 -12.83 -53.12
CA GLU A 195 -14.52 -12.17 -53.62
C GLU A 195 -15.70 -13.15 -53.74
N THR A 196 -16.80 -12.86 -53.03
CA THR A 196 -18.10 -13.50 -53.27
C THR A 196 -19.20 -12.46 -53.48
N PRO A 197 -20.11 -12.67 -54.45
CA PRO A 197 -21.01 -11.62 -54.93
C PRO A 197 -22.12 -11.28 -53.93
N ALA A 198 -22.38 -9.98 -53.81
CA ALA A 198 -23.36 -9.40 -52.90
C ALA A 198 -24.80 -9.91 -53.13
N PRO A 199 -25.48 -10.46 -52.10
CA PRO A 199 -26.93 -10.57 -52.12
C PRO A 199 -27.56 -9.22 -51.80
N ALA A 200 -28.70 -8.97 -52.45
CA ALA A 200 -29.46 -7.73 -52.43
C ALA A 200 -29.59 -7.08 -51.04
N GLN A 201 -29.35 -5.76 -51.01
CA GLN A 201 -29.65 -4.87 -49.89
C GLN A 201 -31.14 -4.99 -49.52
N THR A 202 -31.44 -5.84 -48.55
CA THR A 202 -32.58 -5.58 -47.68
C THR A 202 -32.17 -4.38 -46.84
N THR A 203 -32.78 -3.23 -47.09
CA THR A 203 -32.76 -2.09 -46.18
C THR A 203 -33.37 -2.56 -44.85
N ARG A 204 -32.53 -3.18 -43.99
CA ARG A 204 -32.81 -3.38 -42.58
C ARG A 204 -32.95 -1.98 -42.00
N ARG A 205 -34.20 -1.55 -41.86
CA ARG A 205 -34.56 -0.36 -41.09
C ARG A 205 -34.00 -0.61 -39.69
N ARG A 206 -32.88 0.05 -39.38
CA ARG A 206 -32.23 -0.01 -38.08
C ARG A 206 -33.23 0.58 -37.10
N VAL A 207 -34.00 -0.29 -36.44
CA VAL A 207 -34.96 0.14 -35.42
C VAL A 207 -34.12 0.78 -34.31
N GLN A 208 -34.29 2.09 -34.15
CA GLN A 208 -33.55 2.85 -33.17
C GLN A 208 -34.02 2.41 -31.80
N ALA A 209 -33.08 1.88 -30.99
CA ALA A 209 -33.29 1.72 -29.56
C ALA A 209 -33.85 3.02 -28.97
N PRO A 210 -34.61 2.96 -27.85
CA PRO A 210 -35.20 4.14 -27.25
C PRO A 210 -34.14 5.24 -27.13
N ALA A 211 -34.37 6.40 -27.74
CA ALA A 211 -33.36 7.45 -27.86
C ALA A 211 -32.76 7.85 -26.49
N ASP A 212 -33.57 7.74 -25.43
CA ASP A 212 -33.17 7.92 -24.04
C ASP A 212 -32.15 6.86 -23.56
N LEU A 213 -32.33 5.57 -23.86
CA LEU A 213 -31.36 4.52 -23.52
C LEU A 213 -30.02 4.70 -24.27
N GLN A 214 -30.09 5.09 -25.54
CA GLN A 214 -28.89 5.36 -26.33
C GLN A 214 -28.13 6.58 -25.79
N GLN A 215 -28.85 7.62 -25.37
CA GLN A 215 -28.27 8.81 -24.75
C GLN A 215 -27.61 8.46 -23.41
N ARG A 216 -28.30 7.73 -22.53
CA ARG A 216 -27.75 7.28 -21.24
C ARG A 216 -26.51 6.41 -21.40
N PHE A 217 -26.48 5.52 -22.39
CA PHE A 217 -25.29 4.73 -22.71
C PHE A 217 -24.11 5.61 -23.13
N ASN A 218 -24.32 6.56 -24.02
CA ASN A 218 -23.26 7.45 -24.49
C ASN A 218 -22.71 8.34 -23.36
N GLU A 219 -23.59 8.87 -22.51
CA GLU A 219 -23.22 9.65 -21.33
C GLU A 219 -22.42 8.82 -20.32
N ALA A 220 -22.93 7.62 -19.97
CA ALA A 220 -22.24 6.70 -19.06
C ALA A 220 -20.88 6.27 -19.60
N LYS A 221 -20.77 6.02 -20.92
CA LYS A 221 -19.50 5.68 -21.56
C LYS A 221 -18.51 6.83 -21.52
N ALA A 222 -18.92 8.05 -21.85
CA ALA A 222 -18.04 9.22 -21.82
C ALA A 222 -17.54 9.50 -20.38
N GLN A 223 -18.40 9.33 -19.38
CA GLN A 223 -18.01 9.44 -17.97
C GLN A 223 -17.04 8.34 -17.56
N ALA A 224 -17.31 7.08 -17.92
CA ALA A 224 -16.45 5.94 -17.65
C ALA A 224 -15.07 6.08 -18.30
N ASP A 225 -15.00 6.49 -19.57
CA ASP A 225 -13.75 6.75 -20.30
C ASP A 225 -12.91 7.82 -19.58
N SER A 226 -13.54 8.95 -19.21
CA SER A 226 -12.86 10.03 -18.49
C SER A 226 -12.36 9.60 -17.11
N GLU A 227 -13.14 8.81 -16.36
CA GLU A 227 -12.77 8.33 -15.04
C GLU A 227 -11.65 7.28 -15.12
N PHE A 228 -11.73 6.37 -16.07
CA PHE A 228 -10.71 5.35 -16.32
C PHE A 228 -9.38 5.98 -16.69
N ASP A 229 -9.36 6.94 -17.62
CA ASP A 229 -8.13 7.62 -18.03
C ASP A 229 -7.46 8.40 -16.88
N ALA A 230 -8.27 9.05 -16.04
CA ALA A 230 -7.78 9.75 -14.86
C ALA A 230 -7.14 8.78 -13.84
N LYS A 231 -7.82 7.67 -13.53
CA LYS A 231 -7.34 6.68 -12.56
C LYS A 231 -6.20 5.82 -13.09
N LYS A 232 -6.16 5.54 -14.40
CA LYS A 232 -5.11 4.77 -15.08
C LYS A 232 -3.74 5.40 -14.87
N ARG A 233 -3.62 6.72 -15.06
CA ARG A 233 -2.33 7.43 -14.85
C ARG A 233 -1.86 7.32 -13.41
N ALA A 234 -2.76 7.53 -12.45
CA ALA A 234 -2.43 7.41 -11.03
C ALA A 234 -1.96 5.98 -10.67
N MET A 235 -2.61 4.96 -11.25
CA MET A 235 -2.24 3.56 -11.05
C MET A 235 -0.89 3.21 -11.67
N GLN A 236 -0.58 3.73 -12.86
CA GLN A 236 0.73 3.56 -13.48
C GLN A 236 1.86 4.16 -12.62
N VAL A 237 1.65 5.36 -12.07
CA VAL A 237 2.61 5.99 -11.16
C VAL A 237 2.76 5.16 -9.88
N SER A 238 1.64 4.72 -9.28
CA SER A 238 1.69 3.89 -8.08
C SER A 238 2.42 2.57 -8.31
N ALA A 239 2.19 1.90 -9.45
CA ALA A 239 2.87 0.65 -9.77
C ALA A 239 4.38 0.85 -10.01
N ALA A 240 4.77 1.96 -10.64
CA ALA A 240 6.18 2.31 -10.81
C ALA A 240 6.86 2.54 -9.45
N ILE A 241 6.21 3.25 -8.53
CA ILE A 241 6.70 3.45 -7.15
C ILE A 241 6.85 2.10 -6.44
N THR A 242 5.81 1.26 -6.44
CA THR A 242 5.86 -0.07 -5.82
C THR A 242 6.99 -0.93 -6.41
N ARG A 243 7.25 -0.84 -7.71
CA ARG A 243 8.37 -1.54 -8.36
C ARG A 243 9.73 -1.07 -7.84
N TYR A 244 9.94 0.24 -7.68
CA TYR A 244 11.20 0.77 -7.13
C TYR A 244 11.41 0.34 -5.68
N GLU A 245 10.37 0.43 -4.87
CA GLU A 245 10.40 -0.03 -3.47
C GLU A 245 10.67 -1.54 -3.38
N TYR A 246 10.00 -2.34 -4.21
CA TYR A 246 10.25 -3.78 -4.30
C TYR A 246 11.72 -4.07 -4.66
N GLN A 247 12.26 -3.40 -5.67
CA GLN A 247 13.66 -3.55 -6.08
C GLN A 247 14.63 -3.17 -4.96
N ALA A 248 14.37 -2.08 -4.24
CA ALA A 248 15.18 -1.67 -3.10
C ALA A 248 15.18 -2.75 -2.00
N VAL A 249 14.01 -3.30 -1.66
CA VAL A 249 13.88 -4.37 -0.66
C VAL A 249 14.63 -5.63 -1.10
N VAL A 250 14.39 -6.13 -2.31
CA VAL A 250 15.00 -7.40 -2.77
C VAL A 250 16.50 -7.27 -3.11
N SER A 251 17.01 -6.04 -3.25
CA SER A 251 18.46 -5.80 -3.37
C SER A 251 19.19 -5.97 -2.03
N SER A 252 18.50 -5.75 -0.91
CA SER A 252 19.07 -5.83 0.44
C SER A 252 18.68 -7.11 1.18
N TYR A 253 17.51 -7.68 0.86
CA TYR A 253 16.96 -8.88 1.50
C TYR A 253 16.51 -9.89 0.46
N SER A 254 16.40 -11.16 0.85
CA SER A 254 15.98 -12.24 -0.05
C SER A 254 14.50 -12.19 -0.44
N SER A 255 13.64 -11.53 0.35
CA SER A 255 12.19 -11.49 0.12
C SER A 255 11.52 -10.37 0.91
N ILE A 256 10.28 -10.03 0.52
CA ILE A 256 9.43 -9.09 1.28
C ILE A 256 9.14 -9.65 2.69
N SER A 257 8.91 -10.95 2.84
CA SER A 257 8.70 -11.56 4.16
C SER A 257 9.93 -11.47 5.06
N GLN A 258 11.14 -11.56 4.51
CA GLN A 258 12.34 -11.31 5.31
C GLN A 258 12.38 -9.85 5.79
N PHE A 259 12.05 -8.89 4.92
CA PHE A 259 11.98 -7.49 5.29
C PHE A 259 10.92 -7.22 6.37
N GLU A 260 9.72 -7.78 6.26
CA GLU A 260 8.68 -7.69 7.30
C GLU A 260 9.18 -8.25 8.65
N ASN A 261 9.91 -9.37 8.62
CA ASN A 261 10.53 -9.92 9.83
C ASN A 261 11.59 -9.00 10.44
N ILE A 262 12.40 -8.32 9.63
CA ILE A 262 13.37 -7.32 10.12
C ILE A 262 12.63 -6.17 10.78
N LEU A 263 11.58 -5.64 10.14
CA LEU A 263 10.76 -4.57 10.71
C LEU A 263 10.10 -4.97 12.04
N ALA A 264 9.56 -6.18 12.11
CA ALA A 264 8.93 -6.71 13.32
C ALA A 264 9.91 -6.89 14.50
N ASN A 265 11.20 -7.08 14.21
CA ASN A 265 12.25 -7.31 15.21
C ASN A 265 13.15 -6.09 15.46
N LEU A 266 12.85 -4.92 14.88
CA LEU A 266 13.67 -3.70 14.98
C LEU A 266 14.13 -3.39 16.41
N LYS A 267 13.20 -3.37 17.38
CA LYS A 267 13.53 -3.14 18.79
C LYS A 267 14.54 -4.15 19.31
N ALA A 268 14.30 -5.43 19.08
CA ALA A 268 15.13 -6.51 19.62
C ALA A 268 16.54 -6.49 19.00
N ASP A 269 16.61 -6.35 17.68
CA ASP A 269 17.87 -6.31 16.94
C ASP A 269 18.69 -5.06 17.29
N PHE A 270 18.03 -3.90 17.41
CA PHE A 270 18.67 -2.67 17.83
C PHE A 270 19.23 -2.77 19.25
N MET A 271 18.45 -3.26 20.22
CA MET A 271 18.95 -3.45 21.59
C MET A 271 20.10 -4.45 21.67
N LYS A 272 20.08 -5.50 20.84
CA LYS A 272 21.19 -6.47 20.73
C LYS A 272 22.44 -5.83 20.13
N ALA A 273 22.29 -4.98 19.12
CA ALA A 273 23.42 -4.24 18.53
C ALA A 273 24.03 -3.26 19.54
N LEU A 274 23.20 -2.55 20.31
CA LEU A 274 23.64 -1.65 21.37
C LEU A 274 24.38 -2.39 22.49
N ALA A 275 23.87 -3.54 22.96
CA ALA A 275 24.53 -4.36 23.98
C ALA A 275 25.93 -4.79 23.54
N LYS A 276 26.08 -5.25 22.28
CA LYS A 276 27.38 -5.62 21.73
C LYS A 276 28.36 -4.46 21.65
N LYS A 277 27.89 -3.25 21.29
CA LYS A 277 28.72 -2.05 21.25
C LYS A 277 29.20 -1.69 22.67
N GLU A 278 28.32 -1.76 23.66
CA GLU A 278 28.66 -1.53 25.07
C GLU A 278 29.74 -2.51 25.56
N ASP A 279 29.56 -3.81 25.30
CA ASP A 279 30.52 -4.86 25.69
C ASP A 279 31.90 -4.71 25.01
N ALA A 280 31.94 -4.11 23.82
CA ALA A 280 33.19 -3.85 23.10
C ALA A 280 33.94 -2.61 23.61
N HIS A 281 33.28 -1.74 24.36
CA HIS A 281 33.82 -0.51 24.92
C HIS A 281 34.04 -0.57 26.45
N ALA A 282 33.64 -1.66 27.10
CA ALA A 282 33.85 -1.96 28.52
C ALA A 282 35.20 -2.65 28.77
#